data_AF-A0A917CRA2-F1
#
_entry.id   AF-A0A917CRA2-F1
#
_cell.length_a   1.000
_cell.length_b   1.000
_cell.length_c   1.000
_cell.angle_alpha   90.00
_cell.angle_beta   90.00
_cell.angle_gamma   90.00
#
_symmetry.space_group_name_H-M   'P 1'
#
loop_
_entity.id
_entity.type
_entity.pdbx_description
1 polymer ?
#
loop_
_entity_poly.entity_id
_entity_poly.type
_entity_poly.pdbx_seq_one_letter_code
_entity_poly.pdbx_strand_id
1 'polypeptide(L)'
;MTDSSKGKLVRDLALYTGARLGLIAVVAAVIFFGAMLFGVQIPLLVAMVFALVVAFPLSIVLFKSLRIRVNEDIAAVDEQRRVARADLNSRLRGE
;
A
#
# COMPACT_ATOMS: atom_id res chain seq x y z
N MET A 1 12.97 -23.13 3.88
CA MET A 1 11.55 -22.66 4.02
C MET A 1 11.40 -21.14 3.98
N THR A 2 12.29 -20.38 3.29
CA THR A 2 12.28 -18.91 3.25
C THR A 2 11.58 -18.29 2.03
N ASP A 3 11.14 -19.12 1.07
CA ASP A 3 10.52 -18.65 -0.18
C ASP A 3 9.06 -18.19 0.00
N SER A 4 8.30 -18.91 0.84
CA SER A 4 6.87 -18.63 1.05
C SER A 4 6.63 -17.25 1.66
N SER A 5 7.43 -16.85 2.65
CA SER A 5 7.27 -15.57 3.34
C SER A 5 7.70 -14.37 2.49
N LYS A 6 8.75 -14.50 1.65
CA LYS A 6 9.12 -13.45 0.69
C LYS A 6 8.06 -13.30 -0.40
N GLY A 7 7.53 -14.41 -0.92
CA GLY A 7 6.48 -14.38 -1.94
C GLY A 7 5.19 -13.72 -1.44
N LYS A 8 4.78 -14.00 -0.19
CA LYS A 8 3.62 -13.37 0.44
C LYS A 8 3.80 -11.85 0.59
N LEU A 9 4.96 -11.40 1.08
CA LEU A 9 5.28 -9.98 1.24
C LEU A 9 5.28 -9.22 -0.11
N VAL A 10 5.90 -9.78 -1.14
CA VAL A 10 5.92 -9.16 -2.49
C VAL A 10 4.50 -9.07 -3.06
N ARG A 11 3.70 -10.12 -2.90
CA ARG A 11 2.29 -10.13 -3.32
C ARG A 11 1.49 -9.03 -2.62
N ASP A 12 1.58 -8.95 -1.30
CA ASP A 12 0.80 -7.99 -0.51
C ASP A 12 1.21 -6.54 -0.83
N LEU A 13 2.51 -6.29 -1.02
CA LEU A 13 3.01 -4.98 -1.44
C LEU A 13 2.57 -4.60 -2.87
N ALA A 14 2.61 -5.56 -3.81
CA ALA A 14 2.14 -5.35 -5.17
C ALA A 14 0.63 -5.08 -5.20
N LEU A 15 -0.16 -5.79 -4.39
CA LEU A 15 -1.59 -5.61 -4.28
C LEU A 15 -1.94 -4.24 -3.68
N TYR A 16 -1.23 -3.82 -2.65
CA TYR A 16 -1.38 -2.50 -2.04
C TYR A 16 -1.02 -1.36 -3.01
N THR A 17 0.12 -1.50 -3.69
CA THR A 17 0.57 -0.51 -4.68
C THR A 17 -0.38 -0.45 -5.86
N GLY A 18 -0.84 -1.59 -6.37
CA GLY A 18 -1.82 -1.69 -7.45
C GLY A 18 -3.16 -1.07 -7.06
N ALA A 19 -3.66 -1.34 -5.86
CA ALA A 19 -4.89 -0.71 -5.35
C ALA A 19 -4.74 0.81 -5.25
N ARG A 20 -3.59 1.31 -4.81
CA ARG A 20 -3.30 2.75 -4.73
C ARG A 20 -3.28 3.40 -6.13
N LEU A 21 -2.61 2.77 -7.09
CA LEU A 21 -2.58 3.25 -8.48
C LEU A 21 -3.97 3.22 -9.12
N GLY A 22 -4.74 2.16 -8.87
CA GLY A 22 -6.12 2.05 -9.31
C GLY A 22 -7.00 3.17 -8.75
N LEU A 23 -6.87 3.51 -7.47
CA LEU A 23 -7.60 4.62 -6.88
C LEU A 23 -7.24 5.96 -7.53
N ILE A 24 -5.95 6.22 -7.74
CA ILE A 24 -5.49 7.44 -8.42
C ILE A 24 -6.11 7.53 -9.82
N ALA A 25 -6.10 6.42 -10.57
CA ALA A 25 -6.68 6.36 -11.91
C ALA A 25 -8.19 6.64 -11.91
N VAL A 26 -8.94 6.06 -10.97
CA VAL A 26 -10.39 6.30 -10.82
C VAL A 26 -10.67 7.76 -10.47
N VAL A 27 -9.94 8.33 -9.51
CA VAL A 27 -10.11 9.75 -9.12
C VAL A 27 -9.78 10.68 -10.29
N ALA A 28 -8.68 10.43 -11.01
CA ALA A 28 -8.32 11.21 -12.18
C ALA A 28 -9.39 11.15 -13.28
N ALA A 29 -9.94 9.95 -13.54
CA ALA A 29 -11.03 9.78 -14.49
C ALA A 29 -12.28 10.57 -14.07
N VAL A 30 -12.68 10.51 -12.79
CA VAL A 30 -13.84 11.26 -12.28
C VAL A 30 -13.64 12.77 -12.43
N ILE A 31 -12.45 13.28 -12.12
CA ILE A 31 -12.14 14.71 -12.27
C ILE A 31 -12.17 15.13 -13.74
N PHE A 32 -11.52 14.36 -14.62
CA PHE A 32 -11.40 14.69 -16.04
C PHE A 32 -12.74 14.60 -16.78
N PHE A 33 -13.44 13.47 -16.68
CA PHE A 33 -14.74 13.28 -17.32
C PHE A 33 -15.84 14.10 -16.66
N GLY A 34 -15.76 14.31 -15.34
CA GLY A 34 -16.66 15.22 -14.62
C GLY A 34 -16.56 16.65 -15.12
N ALA A 35 -15.35 17.19 -15.26
CA ALA A 35 -15.14 18.54 -15.79
C ALA A 35 -15.66 18.69 -17.23
N MET A 36 -15.49 17.66 -18.06
CA MET A 36 -16.00 17.64 -19.43
C MET A 36 -17.53 17.71 -19.49
N LEU A 37 -18.25 17.07 -18.55
CA LEU A 37 -19.71 17.17 -18.44
C LEU A 37 -20.19 18.60 -18.12
N PHE A 38 -19.37 19.41 -17.44
CA PHE A 38 -19.66 20.81 -17.16
C PHE A 38 -19.16 21.78 -18.24
N GLY A 39 -18.64 21.26 -19.37
CA GLY A 39 -18.09 22.08 -20.45
C GLY A 39 -16.75 22.76 -20.11
N VAL A 40 -16.11 22.37 -19.01
CA VAL A 40 -14.82 22.92 -18.57
C VAL A 40 -13.68 22.05 -19.08
N GLN A 41 -12.81 22.62 -19.90
CA GLN A 41 -11.60 21.93 -20.37
C GLN A 41 -10.49 22.10 -19.35
N ILE A 42 -10.27 21.08 -18.51
CA ILE A 42 -9.14 21.04 -17.58
C ILE A 42 -7.96 20.34 -18.27
N PRO A 43 -6.76 20.96 -18.35
CA PRO A 43 -5.58 20.29 -18.88
C PRO A 43 -5.29 18.99 -18.12
N LEU A 44 -4.93 17.93 -18.83
CA LEU A 44 -4.70 16.61 -18.24
C LEU A 44 -3.71 16.65 -17.07
N LEU A 45 -2.63 17.43 -17.20
CA LEU A 45 -1.63 17.60 -16.15
C LEU A 45 -2.24 18.18 -14.86
N VAL A 46 -3.15 19.14 -14.97
CA VAL A 46 -3.84 19.76 -13.81
C VAL A 46 -4.75 18.74 -13.14
N ALA A 47 -5.53 17.99 -13.92
CA ALA A 47 -6.38 16.92 -13.39
C ALA A 47 -5.55 15.84 -12.65
N MET A 48 -4.39 15.47 -13.18
CA MET A 48 -3.46 14.52 -12.56
C MET A 48 -2.94 15.03 -11.21
N VAL A 49 -2.55 16.30 -11.12
CA VAL A 49 -2.07 16.90 -9.86
C VAL A 49 -3.18 16.89 -8.80
N PHE A 50 -4.40 17.33 -9.15
CA PHE A 50 -5.54 17.29 -8.24
C PHE A 50 -5.90 15.86 -7.83
N ALA A 51 -5.88 14.92 -8.77
CA ALA A 51 -6.13 13.52 -8.48
C ALA A 51 -5.12 12.96 -7.48
N LEU A 52 -3.84 13.30 -7.58
CA LEU A 52 -2.83 12.89 -6.61
C LEU A 52 -3.09 13.48 -5.22
N VAL A 53 -3.41 14.79 -5.16
CA VAL A 53 -3.69 15.49 -3.89
C VAL A 53 -4.92 14.92 -3.20
N VAL A 54 -5.99 14.60 -3.96
CA VAL A 54 -7.24 14.04 -3.42
C VAL A 54 -7.13 12.54 -3.13
N ALA A 55 -6.43 11.78 -3.98
CA ALA A 55 -6.24 10.35 -3.78
C ALA A 55 -5.42 10.05 -2.51
N PHE A 56 -4.53 10.96 -2.09
CA PHE A 56 -3.76 10.82 -0.87
C PHE A 56 -4.64 10.64 0.39
N PRO A 57 -5.49 11.61 0.78
CA PRO A 57 -6.39 11.44 1.92
C PRO A 57 -7.41 10.33 1.67
N LEU A 58 -7.93 10.19 0.45
CA LEU A 58 -8.96 9.20 0.13
C LEU A 58 -8.45 7.76 0.29
N SER A 59 -7.18 7.52 -0.04
CA SER A 59 -6.54 6.21 0.13
C SER A 59 -6.49 5.76 1.59
N ILE A 60 -6.38 6.70 2.54
CA ILE A 60 -6.34 6.41 3.97
C ILE A 60 -7.71 5.92 4.45
N VAL A 61 -8.79 6.51 3.91
CA VAL A 61 -10.17 6.21 4.31
C VAL A 61 -10.67 4.93 3.65
N LEU A 62 -10.51 4.80 2.33
CA LEU A 62 -11.02 3.65 1.56
C LEU A 62 -10.23 2.36 1.80
N PHE A 63 -8.92 2.45 2.03
CA PHE A 63 -8.07 1.26 2.24
C PHE A 63 -7.74 0.99 3.70
N LYS A 64 -8.53 1.53 4.64
CA LYS A 64 -8.34 1.33 6.09
C LYS A 64 -8.26 -0.15 6.46
N SER A 65 -9.16 -0.98 5.93
CA SER A 65 -9.19 -2.43 6.22
C SER A 65 -7.95 -3.17 5.66
N LEU A 66 -7.46 -2.76 4.49
CA LEU A 66 -6.28 -3.34 3.87
C LEU A 66 -5.00 -2.97 4.66
N ARG A 67 -4.91 -1.73 5.15
CA ARG A 67 -3.81 -1.29 6.03
C ARG A 67 -3.75 -2.06 7.35
N ILE A 68 -4.90 -2.34 7.96
CA ILE A 68 -4.96 -3.09 9.23
C ILE A 68 -4.40 -4.49 9.03
N ARG A 69 -4.84 -5.19 7.98
CA ARG A 69 -4.37 -6.54 7.66
C ARG A 69 -2.86 -6.60 7.39
N VAL A 70 -2.34 -5.65 6.61
CA VAL A 70 -0.89 -5.57 6.32
C VAL A 70 -0.08 -5.30 7.59
N ASN A 71 -0.54 -4.41 8.47
CA ASN A 71 0.16 -4.14 9.72
C ASN A 71 0.19 -5.36 10.66
N GLU A 72 -0.91 -6.13 10.71
CA GLU A 72 -0.96 -7.39 11.46
C GLU A 72 0.00 -8.44 10.88
N ASP A 73 0.04 -8.59 9.55
CA ASP A 73 0.97 -9.50 8.88
C ASP A 73 2.44 -9.08 9.12
N ILE A 74 2.76 -7.78 9.12
CA ILE A 74 4.11 -7.27 9.43
C ILE A 74 4.49 -7.59 10.88
N ALA A 75 3.58 -7.36 11.83
CA ALA A 75 3.83 -7.65 13.25
C ALA A 75 4.09 -9.15 13.48
N ALA A 76 3.37 -10.04 12.79
CA ALA A 76 3.61 -11.47 12.85
C ALA A 76 5.00 -11.88 12.31
N VAL A 77 5.46 -11.23 11.24
CA VAL A 77 6.79 -11.47 10.65
C VAL A 77 7.91 -10.92 11.54
N ASP A 78 7.72 -9.75 12.15
CA ASP A 78 8.70 -9.15 13.05
C ASP A 78 8.88 -9.98 14.32
N GLU A 79 7.82 -10.58 14.86
CA GLU A 79 7.91 -11.48 16.01
C GLU A 79 8.76 -12.71 15.68
N GLN A 80 8.57 -13.31 14.49
CA GLN A 80 9.39 -14.43 14.04
C GLN A 80 10.88 -14.04 13.90
N ARG A 81 11.17 -12.83 13.40
CA ARG A 81 12.55 -12.32 13.33
C ARG A 81 13.16 -12.11 14.72
N ARG A 82 12.37 -11.66 15.69
CA ARG A 82 12.81 -11.44 17.07
C ARG A 82 13.18 -12.75 17.75
N VAL A 83 12.36 -13.78 17.60
CA VAL A 83 12.63 -15.13 18.14
C VAL A 83 13.89 -15.74 17.51
N ALA A 84 14.05 -15.62 16.19
CA ALA A 84 15.25 -16.11 15.50
C ALA A 84 16.53 -15.41 15.98
N ARG A 85 16.48 -14.10 16.25
CA ARG A 85 17.62 -13.35 16.80
C ARG A 85 17.93 -13.73 18.25
N ALA A 86 16.90 -14.03 19.04
CA ALA A 86 17.08 -14.49 20.42
C ALA A 86 17.80 -15.84 20.48
N ASP A 87 17.43 -16.79 19.61
CA ASP A 87 18.08 -18.10 19.49
C ASP A 87 19.55 -18.00 19.01
N LEU A 88 19.85 -17.06 18.12
CA LEU A 88 21.24 -16.78 17.71
C LEU A 88 22.07 -16.19 18.86
N ASN A 89 21.48 -15.31 19.68
CA ASN A 89 22.16 -14.70 20.82
C ASN A 89 22.40 -15.69 21.97
N SER A 90 21.50 -16.65 22.20
CA SER A 90 21.72 -17.71 23.21
C SER A 90 22.88 -18.61 22.79
N ARG A 91 22.91 -19.04 21.52
CA ARG A 91 24.00 -19.86 20.96
C ARG A 91 25.37 -19.17 21.00
N LEU A 92 25.42 -17.85 20.80
CA LEU A 92 26.66 -17.08 20.88
C LEU A 92 27.14 -16.85 22.32
N ARG A 93 26.26 -17.01 23.32
CA ARG A 93 26.58 -16.87 24.75
C ARG A 93 26.98 -18.19 25.43
N GLY A 94 26.94 -19.31 24.70
CA GLY A 94 27.52 -20.57 25.15
C GLY A 94 26.68 -21.36 26.16
N GLU A 95 25.36 -21.37 26.00
CA GLU A 95 24.53 -22.52 26.40
C GLU A 95 24.23 -23.42 25.20
#